data_AF-E9I000-F1
#
_entry.id   AF-E9I000-F1
#
_cell.length_a   1.000
_cell.length_b   1.000
_cell.length_c   1.000
_cell.angle_alpha   90.00
_cell.angle_beta   90.00
_cell.angle_gamma   90.00
#
_symmetry.space_group_name_H-M   'P 1'
#
loop_
_entity.id
_entity.type
_entity.pdbx_description
1 polymer ?
#
loop_
_entity_poly.entity_id
_entity_poly.type
_entity_poly.pdbx_seq_one_letter_code
_entity_poly.pdbx_strand_id
1 'polypeptide(L)'
;MSNRQNVADKALSLHEILEGVAVGLQKNQSGVLQLFAAVASHKFVISFCVGLELSTSGVKVLMHTIYILVFSLVTPLGIGIGIIMTSSSSGDENVTVSLTSLIMQGLACGTILYVAFFEILERERSKSTVGLIQWTLLVLGFLAIMDFNY
;
A
#
# COMPACT_ATOMS: atom_id res chain seq x y z
N MET A 1 5.83 -22.26 -5.28
CA MET A 1 5.10 -21.26 -4.47
C MET A 1 6.02 -20.20 -3.86
N SER A 2 7.24 -20.54 -3.38
CA SER A 2 8.16 -19.57 -2.74
C SER A 2 8.56 -18.35 -3.62
N ASN A 3 8.89 -18.55 -4.90
CA ASN A 3 9.43 -17.44 -5.70
C ASN A 3 8.42 -16.31 -6.03
N ARG A 4 7.12 -16.62 -6.11
CA ARG A 4 6.06 -15.63 -6.38
C ARG A 4 5.68 -14.82 -5.14
N GLN A 5 5.54 -15.47 -3.98
CA GLN A 5 5.37 -14.75 -2.70
C GLN A 5 6.52 -13.75 -2.47
N ASN A 6 7.76 -14.16 -2.73
CA ASN A 6 8.92 -13.28 -2.62
C ASN A 6 8.84 -12.04 -3.53
N VAL A 7 8.11 -12.09 -4.65
CA VAL A 7 7.95 -10.96 -5.58
C VAL A 7 6.85 -10.02 -5.08
N ALA A 8 5.72 -10.56 -4.63
CA ALA A 8 4.65 -9.78 -4.01
C ALA A 8 5.14 -9.01 -2.78
N ASP A 9 5.88 -9.65 -1.89
CA ASP A 9 6.42 -9.03 -0.67
C ASP A 9 7.36 -7.87 -0.99
N LYS A 10 8.18 -8.02 -2.04
CA LYS A 10 9.07 -6.95 -2.53
C LYS A 10 8.28 -5.79 -3.14
N ALA A 11 7.24 -6.08 -3.93
CA ALA A 11 6.40 -5.05 -4.53
C ALA A 11 5.59 -4.26 -3.49
N LEU A 12 5.07 -4.94 -2.47
CA LEU A 12 4.40 -4.33 -1.31
C LEU A 12 5.36 -3.51 -0.45
N SER A 13 6.60 -3.96 -0.27
CA SER A 13 7.63 -3.17 0.42
C SER A 13 7.97 -1.89 -0.37
N LEU A 14 8.05 -1.97 -1.70
CA LEU A 14 8.27 -0.80 -2.55
C LEU A 14 7.06 0.16 -2.50
N HIS A 15 5.84 -0.37 -2.50
CA HIS A 15 4.61 0.41 -2.33
C HIS A 15 4.65 1.28 -1.06
N GLU A 16 4.94 0.67 0.08
CA GLU A 16 5.05 1.34 1.38
C GLU A 16 6.08 2.49 1.39
N ILE A 17 7.23 2.28 0.74
CA ILE A 17 8.27 3.32 0.63
C ILE A 17 7.76 4.49 -0.22
N LEU A 18 7.21 4.20 -1.41
CA LEU A 18 6.72 5.21 -2.35
C LEU A 18 5.60 6.05 -1.73
N GLU A 19 4.66 5.40 -1.04
CA GLU A 19 3.56 6.07 -0.36
C GLU A 19 4.07 6.92 0.81
N GLY A 20 5.00 6.40 1.61
CA GLY A 20 5.64 7.16 2.68
C GLY A 20 6.36 8.41 2.16
N VAL A 21 7.13 8.28 1.07
CA VAL A 21 7.80 9.43 0.43
C VAL A 21 6.77 10.43 -0.08
N ALA A 22 5.67 9.98 -0.69
CA ALA A 22 4.61 10.87 -1.17
C ALA A 22 3.97 11.71 -0.04
N VAL A 23 3.74 11.10 1.13
CA VAL A 23 3.26 11.79 2.34
C VAL A 23 4.31 12.79 2.84
N GLY A 24 5.58 12.39 2.92
CA GLY A 24 6.68 13.26 3.36
C GLY A 24 6.98 14.44 2.43
N LEU A 25 6.56 14.35 1.16
CA LEU A 25 6.64 15.45 0.18
C LEU A 25 5.50 16.48 0.33
N GLN A 26 4.45 16.21 1.10
CA GLN A 26 3.37 17.17 1.27
C GLN A 26 3.80 18.34 2.15
N LYS A 27 3.76 19.56 1.59
CA LYS A 27 4.04 20.81 2.31
C LYS A 27 2.81 21.36 3.05
N ASN A 28 1.61 21.05 2.56
CA ASN A 28 0.36 21.54 3.13
C ASN A 28 -0.12 20.59 4.23
N GLN A 29 -0.44 21.14 5.41
CA GLN A 29 -0.95 20.36 6.54
C GLN A 29 -2.21 19.55 6.17
N SER A 30 -3.13 20.14 5.39
CA SER A 30 -4.33 19.45 4.93
C SER A 30 -3.99 18.25 4.02
N GLY A 31 -2.98 18.38 3.16
CA GLY A 31 -2.54 17.30 2.26
C GLY A 31 -1.88 16.16 3.04
N VAL A 32 -1.02 16.49 4.01
CA VAL A 32 -0.42 15.49 4.90
C VAL A 32 -1.49 14.71 5.65
N LEU A 33 -2.49 15.40 6.23
CA LEU A 33 -3.57 14.76 6.99
C LEU A 33 -4.45 13.87 6.11
N GLN A 34 -4.78 14.31 4.89
CA GLN A 34 -5.57 13.52 3.95
C GLN A 34 -4.84 12.24 3.56
N LEU A 35 -3.55 12.33 3.18
CA LEU A 35 -2.77 11.16 2.81
C LEU A 35 -2.50 10.25 4.00
N PHE A 36 -2.21 10.82 5.18
CA PHE A 36 -2.04 10.05 6.40
C PHE A 36 -3.31 9.29 6.78
N ALA A 37 -4.48 9.92 6.69
CA ALA A 37 -5.76 9.27 6.96
C ALA A 37 -6.03 8.14 5.95
N ALA A 38 -5.74 8.37 4.66
CA ALA A 38 -5.83 7.35 3.62
C ALA A 38 -4.91 6.16 3.93
N VAL A 39 -3.64 6.42 4.28
CA VAL A 39 -2.65 5.40 4.65
C VAL A 39 -3.09 4.61 5.88
N ALA A 40 -3.48 5.32 6.93
CA ALA A 40 -3.92 4.73 8.19
C ALA A 40 -5.15 3.84 8.01
N SER A 41 -6.11 4.26 7.17
CA SER A 41 -7.35 3.52 6.93
C SER A 41 -7.10 2.12 6.37
N HIS A 42 -6.26 2.00 5.32
CA HIS A 42 -6.02 0.71 4.70
C HIS A 42 -5.07 -0.15 5.55
N LYS A 43 -4.14 0.44 6.30
CA LYS A 43 -3.28 -0.28 7.25
C LYS A 43 -4.05 -0.85 8.44
N PHE A 44 -5.03 -0.11 8.93
CA PHE A 44 -5.93 -0.58 9.98
C PHE A 44 -6.69 -1.82 9.53
N VAL A 45 -7.28 -1.79 8.33
CA VAL A 45 -8.01 -2.94 7.77
C VAL A 45 -7.08 -4.15 7.60
N ILE A 46 -5.87 -3.98 7.06
CA ILE A 46 -4.89 -5.06 6.90
C ILE A 46 -4.50 -5.66 8.26
N SER A 47 -4.15 -4.83 9.23
CA SER A 47 -3.78 -5.30 10.58
C SER A 47 -4.95 -5.99 11.29
N PHE A 48 -6.17 -5.52 11.08
CA PHE A 48 -7.37 -6.14 11.64
C PHE A 48 -7.63 -7.52 11.04
N CYS A 49 -7.59 -7.65 9.71
CA CYS A 49 -7.74 -8.94 9.02
C CYS A 49 -6.67 -9.95 9.47
N VAL A 50 -5.40 -9.53 9.54
CA VAL A 50 -4.32 -10.42 9.99
C VAL A 50 -4.47 -10.77 11.48
N GLY A 51 -4.93 -9.84 12.32
CA GLY A 51 -5.24 -10.10 13.73
C GLY A 51 -6.33 -11.15 13.91
N LEU A 52 -7.38 -11.11 13.09
CA LEU A 52 -8.44 -12.12 13.07
C LEU A 52 -7.91 -13.48 12.60
N GLU A 53 -7.12 -13.49 11.53
CA GLU A 53 -6.50 -14.71 10.99
C GLU A 53 -5.61 -15.38 12.05
N LEU A 54 -4.86 -14.59 12.81
CA LEU A 54 -4.07 -15.04 13.98
C LEU A 54 -4.93 -15.69 15.07
N SER A 55 -6.09 -15.09 15.37
CA SER A 55 -7.01 -15.60 16.39
C SER A 55 -7.59 -16.97 16.00
N THR A 56 -7.60 -17.30 14.71
CA THR A 56 -8.22 -18.53 14.18
C THR A 56 -7.24 -19.62 13.72
N SER A 57 -5.97 -19.30 13.44
CA SER A 57 -5.09 -20.17 12.63
C SER A 57 -4.08 -21.01 13.41
N GLY A 58 -3.89 -20.80 14.72
CA GLY A 58 -2.98 -21.62 15.56
C GLY A 58 -1.49 -21.57 15.15
N VAL A 59 -1.12 -20.72 14.19
CA VAL A 59 0.25 -20.52 13.70
C VAL A 59 1.03 -19.68 14.72
N LYS A 60 2.37 -19.75 14.68
CA LYS A 60 3.23 -18.95 15.57
C LYS A 60 3.01 -17.45 15.34
N VAL A 61 2.15 -16.86 16.18
CA VAL A 61 1.82 -15.42 16.32
C VAL A 61 3.05 -14.54 16.09
N LEU A 62 4.17 -14.90 16.72
CA LEU A 62 5.43 -14.16 16.70
C LEU A 62 5.93 -13.83 15.28
N MET A 63 5.88 -14.79 14.34
CA MET A 63 6.44 -14.59 12.99
C MET A 63 5.59 -13.63 12.16
N HIS A 64 4.26 -13.74 12.25
CA HIS A 64 3.35 -12.82 11.56
C HIS A 64 3.40 -11.42 12.16
N THR A 65 3.45 -11.31 13.50
CA THR A 65 3.61 -10.02 14.17
C THR A 65 4.91 -9.32 13.79
N ILE A 66 6.03 -10.06 13.70
CA ILE A 66 7.31 -9.49 13.23
C ILE A 66 7.18 -8.97 11.79
N TYR A 67 6.55 -9.72 10.89
CA TYR A 67 6.34 -9.28 9.50
C TYR A 67 5.53 -7.98 9.42
N ILE A 68 4.43 -7.89 10.16
CA ILE A 68 3.60 -6.67 10.20
C ILE A 68 4.35 -5.49 10.82
N LEU A 69 5.14 -5.72 11.86
CA LEU A 69 5.95 -4.67 12.48
C LEU A 69 7.01 -4.13 11.52
N VAL A 70 7.72 -5.03 10.83
CA VAL A 70 8.69 -4.64 9.80
C VAL A 70 8.00 -3.85 8.70
N PHE A 71 6.86 -4.35 8.20
CA PHE A 71 6.03 -3.67 7.21
C PHE A 71 5.61 -2.27 7.68
N SER A 72 5.13 -2.14 8.92
CA SER A 72 4.74 -0.86 9.50
C SER A 72 5.90 0.14 9.66
N LEU A 73 7.15 -0.32 9.80
CA LEU A 73 8.33 0.56 9.90
C LEU A 73 8.79 1.12 8.55
N VAL A 74 8.40 0.48 7.45
CA VAL A 74 8.76 0.93 6.09
C VAL A 74 8.12 2.29 5.76
N THR A 75 6.87 2.50 6.13
CA THR A 75 6.19 3.79 5.89
C THR A 75 6.80 4.99 6.63
N PRO A 76 7.07 4.93 7.96
CA PRO A 76 7.81 5.98 8.66
C PRO A 76 9.18 6.28 8.04
N LEU A 77 9.89 5.25 7.55
CA LEU A 77 11.15 5.44 6.83
C LEU A 77 10.93 6.22 5.52
N GLY A 78 9.92 5.85 4.72
CA GLY A 78 9.54 6.59 3.52
C GLY A 78 9.19 8.05 3.80
N ILE A 79 8.40 8.30 4.87
CA ILE A 79 8.03 9.66 5.32
C ILE A 79 9.28 10.47 5.68
N GLY A 80 10.21 9.87 6.44
CA GLY A 80 11.48 10.52 6.80
C GLY A 80 12.29 10.93 5.57
N ILE A 81 12.38 10.04 4.56
CA ILE A 81 13.05 10.34 3.29
C ILE A 81 12.35 11.50 2.56
N GLY A 82 11.02 11.48 2.46
CA GLY A 82 10.25 12.57 1.83
C GLY A 82 10.43 13.92 2.53
N ILE A 83 10.50 13.93 3.87
CA ILE A 83 10.76 15.14 4.66
C ILE A 83 12.17 15.69 4.38
N ILE A 84 13.19 14.82 4.30
CA ILE A 84 14.57 15.24 3.97
C ILE A 84 14.63 15.87 2.57
N MET A 85 13.95 15.28 1.59
CA MET A 85 13.87 15.84 0.23
C MET A 85 13.17 17.20 0.20
N THR A 86 12.10 17.36 0.99
CA THR A 86 11.34 18.62 1.07
C THR A 86 12.11 19.71 1.79
N SER A 87 12.83 19.37 2.86
CA SER A 87 13.64 20.31 3.65
C SER A 87 14.92 20.75 2.95
N SER A 88 15.45 19.94 2.03
CA SER A 88 16.60 20.32 1.18
C SER A 88 16.21 21.25 0.03
N SER A 89 14.90 21.37 -0.28
CA SER A 89 14.37 22.21 -1.37
C SER A 89 13.98 23.59 -0.83
N SER A 90 14.95 24.48 -0.68
CA SER A 90 14.82 25.81 -0.06
C SER A 90 14.32 26.94 -1.00
N GLY A 91 13.84 26.61 -2.21
CA GLY A 91 13.33 27.56 -3.20
C GLY A 91 11.81 27.48 -3.45
N ASP A 92 11.32 28.38 -4.31
CA ASP A 92 9.92 28.57 -4.77
C ASP A 92 9.35 27.37 -5.57
N GLU A 93 9.86 26.17 -5.33
CA GLU A 93 9.59 24.95 -6.08
C GLU A 93 8.38 24.17 -5.52
N ASN A 94 7.34 24.88 -5.10
CA ASN A 94 6.12 24.25 -4.59
C ASN A 94 5.46 23.34 -5.66
N VAL A 95 5.62 23.70 -6.93
CA VAL A 95 5.11 22.92 -8.06
C VAL A 95 5.90 21.62 -8.28
N THR A 96 7.24 21.63 -8.17
CA THR A 96 8.07 20.43 -8.40
C THR A 96 7.87 19.39 -7.31
N VAL A 97 7.75 19.82 -6.06
CA VAL A 97 7.47 18.95 -4.91
C VAL A 97 6.09 18.31 -5.02
N SER A 98 5.07 19.07 -5.43
CA SER A 98 3.71 18.56 -5.65
C SER A 98 3.66 17.54 -6.80
N LEU A 99 4.31 17.82 -7.93
CA LEU A 99 4.45 16.88 -9.05
C LEU A 99 5.16 15.60 -8.62
N THR A 100 6.22 15.71 -7.82
CA THR A 100 6.96 14.54 -7.32
C THR A 100 6.10 13.68 -6.40
N SER A 101 5.31 14.29 -5.51
CA SER A 101 4.35 13.58 -4.66
C SER A 101 3.31 12.83 -5.50
N LEU A 102 2.79 13.47 -6.54
CA LEU A 102 1.81 12.86 -7.45
C LEU A 102 2.39 11.68 -8.25
N ILE A 103 3.64 11.80 -8.73
CA ILE A 103 4.35 10.71 -9.42
C ILE A 103 4.58 9.54 -8.45
N MET A 104 4.99 9.82 -7.21
CA MET A 104 5.19 8.78 -6.18
C MET A 104 3.89 8.04 -5.87
N GLN A 105 2.76 8.75 -5.76
CA GLN A 105 1.44 8.13 -5.62
C GLN A 105 1.03 7.31 -6.83
N GLY A 106 1.30 7.80 -8.05
CA GLY A 106 1.03 7.05 -9.28
C GLY A 106 1.83 5.75 -9.33
N LEU A 107 3.10 5.79 -8.95
CA LEU A 107 3.95 4.59 -8.84
C LEU A 107 3.47 3.64 -7.74
N ALA A 108 3.07 4.16 -6.58
CA ALA A 108 2.50 3.36 -5.49
C ALA A 108 1.18 2.68 -5.93
N CYS A 109 0.31 3.39 -6.65
CA CYS A 109 -0.90 2.78 -7.24
C CYS A 109 -0.52 1.67 -8.24
N GLY A 110 0.47 1.91 -9.08
CA GLY A 110 0.98 0.94 -10.05
C GLY A 110 1.50 -0.36 -9.41
N THR A 111 2.14 -0.29 -8.24
CA THR A 111 2.61 -1.50 -7.54
C THR A 111 1.45 -2.34 -6.99
N ILE A 112 0.41 -1.72 -6.42
CA ILE A 112 -0.79 -2.45 -6.00
C ILE A 112 -1.47 -3.11 -7.21
N LEU A 113 -1.61 -2.38 -8.32
CA LEU A 113 -2.17 -2.95 -9.55
C LEU A 113 -1.36 -4.14 -10.04
N TYR A 114 -0.03 -4.05 -10.04
CA TYR A 114 0.84 -5.17 -10.39
C TYR A 114 0.61 -6.39 -9.48
N VAL A 115 0.62 -6.20 -8.16
CA VAL A 115 0.40 -7.29 -7.20
C VAL A 115 -1.01 -7.89 -7.34
N ALA A 116 -2.04 -7.06 -7.51
CA ALA A 116 -3.42 -7.51 -7.67
C ALA A 116 -3.60 -8.38 -8.93
N PHE A 117 -3.14 -7.91 -10.09
CA PHE A 117 -3.38 -8.60 -11.35
C PHE A 117 -2.41 -9.77 -11.62
N PHE A 118 -1.12 -9.61 -11.33
CA PHE A 118 -0.12 -10.60 -11.72
C PHE A 118 0.22 -11.59 -10.60
N GLU A 119 0.19 -11.16 -9.34
CA GLU A 119 0.52 -12.05 -8.22
C GLU A 119 -0.72 -12.72 -7.61
N ILE A 120 -1.78 -11.96 -7.34
CA ILE A 120 -3.00 -12.50 -6.70
C ILE A 120 -3.89 -13.18 -7.73
N LEU A 121 -4.27 -12.46 -8.78
CA LEU A 121 -5.25 -12.96 -9.73
C LEU A 121 -4.72 -14.11 -10.59
N GLU A 122 -3.48 -14.03 -11.07
CA GLU A 122 -2.89 -15.12 -11.85
C GLU A 122 -2.70 -16.40 -11.00
N ARG A 123 -2.40 -16.25 -9.70
CA ARG A 123 -2.31 -17.36 -8.74
C ARG A 123 -3.65 -18.05 -8.56
N GLU A 124 -4.73 -17.29 -8.38
CA GLU A 124 -6.06 -17.88 -8.20
C GLU A 124 -6.62 -18.45 -9.51
N ARG A 125 -6.33 -17.84 -10.66
CA ARG A 125 -6.66 -18.43 -11.98
C ARG A 125 -5.97 -19.78 -12.22
N SER A 126 -4.80 -20.01 -11.63
CA SER A 126 -4.07 -21.29 -11.73
C SER A 126 -4.72 -22.42 -10.92
N LYS A 127 -5.64 -22.11 -9.99
CA LYS A 127 -6.45 -23.09 -9.26
C LYS A 127 -7.80 -23.24 -9.95
N SER A 128 -8.14 -24.47 -10.36
CA SER A 128 -9.39 -24.81 -11.05
C SER A 128 -10.61 -24.83 -10.11
N THR A 129 -10.88 -23.73 -9.42
CA THR A 129 -12.12 -23.53 -8.63
C THR A 129 -12.43 -22.03 -8.58
N VAL A 130 -13.49 -21.62 -9.29
CA VAL A 130 -14.20 -20.33 -9.17
C VAL A 130 -13.41 -19.01 -9.31
N GLY A 131 -12.29 -18.97 -10.06
CA GLY A 131 -11.53 -17.73 -10.30
C GLY A 131 -12.33 -16.55 -10.91
N LEU A 132 -13.41 -16.82 -11.66
CA LEU A 132 -14.32 -15.79 -12.18
C LEU A 132 -15.14 -15.08 -11.10
N ILE A 133 -15.50 -15.77 -10.01
CA ILE A 133 -16.28 -15.18 -8.91
C ILE A 133 -15.42 -14.20 -8.11
N GLN A 134 -14.13 -14.51 -7.93
CA GLN A 134 -13.18 -13.63 -7.26
C GLN A 134 -12.85 -12.40 -8.12
N TRP A 135 -12.72 -12.58 -9.43
CA TRP A 135 -12.53 -11.46 -10.37
C TRP A 135 -13.72 -10.51 -10.35
N THR A 136 -14.94 -11.06 -10.38
CA THR A 136 -16.17 -10.25 -10.30
C THR A 136 -16.32 -9.57 -8.95
N LEU A 137 -15.97 -10.21 -7.83
CA LEU A 137 -15.96 -9.58 -6.51
C LEU A 137 -14.91 -8.45 -6.39
N LEU A 138 -13.74 -8.61 -6.99
CA LEU A 138 -12.69 -7.58 -7.00
C LEU A 138 -13.11 -6.36 -7.83
N VAL A 139 -13.71 -6.58 -9.01
CA VAL A 139 -14.28 -5.50 -9.82
C VAL A 139 -15.46 -4.83 -9.12
N LEU A 140 -16.32 -5.61 -8.45
CA LEU A 140 -17.43 -5.06 -7.68
C LEU A 140 -16.94 -4.20 -6.51
N GLY A 141 -15.90 -4.63 -5.78
CA GLY A 141 -15.29 -3.84 -4.71
C GLY A 141 -14.65 -2.55 -5.22
N PHE A 142 -13.97 -2.60 -6.38
CA PHE A 142 -13.40 -1.40 -7.02
C PHE A 142 -14.50 -0.42 -7.46
N LEU A 143 -15.59 -0.92 -8.05
CA LEU A 143 -16.74 -0.09 -8.43
C LEU A 143 -17.45 0.53 -7.22
N ALA A 144 -17.62 -0.23 -6.13
CA ALA A 144 -18.22 0.28 -4.90
C ALA A 144 -17.41 1.40 -4.25
N ILE A 145 -16.08 1.34 -4.33
CA ILE A 145 -15.20 2.43 -3.87
C ILE A 145 -15.30 3.64 -4.79
N MET A 146 -15.47 3.43 -6.10
CA MET A 146 -15.63 4.50 -7.08
C MET A 146 -16.97 5.25 -6.91
N ASP A 147 -18.02 4.55 -6.50
CA ASP A 147 -19.36 5.11 -6.26
C ASP A 147 -19.46 5.95 -4.97
N PHE A 148 -18.45 5.88 -4.09
CA PHE A 148 -18.40 6.65 -2.84
C PHE A 148 -17.89 8.10 -3.04
N ASN A 149 -17.74 8.56 -4.29
CA ASN A 149 -17.41 9.95 -4.61
C ASN A 149 -18.51 10.64 -5.43
N TYR A 150 -19.72 10.68 -4.84
CA TYR A 150 -20.68 11.79 -4.98
C TYR A 150 -21.18 12.19 -3.60
#